data_AF-A0AAU5ZWQ4-F1
#
_entry.id   AF-A0AAU5ZWQ4-F1
#
_cell.length_a   1.000
_cell.length_b   1.000
_cell.length_c   1.000
_cell.angle_alpha   90.00
_cell.angle_beta   90.00
_cell.angle_gamma   90.00
#
_symmetry.space_group_name_H-M   'P 1'
#
loop_
_entity.id
_entity.type
_entity.pdbx_description
1 polymer ?
#
loop_
_entity_poly.entity_id
_entity_poly.type
_entity_poly.pdbx_seq_one_letter_code
_entity_poly.pdbx_strand_id
1 'polypeptide(L)'
;MRRTTHHRILALTALPLLLAGCGTQSGGDAGGSGTVSPSPTTSHQGCDTAPAELDAADTGHTYCLTAGGVLRLTLDGTASRPWTPVKVSGTGLEATNSGVVLQAGDASSAFKAVSAGTVHLTSSRPLCATAPGKVSCKGIQEWTVTVLVTKA
;
A
#
# COMPACT_ATOMS: atom_id res chain seq x y z
N MET A 1 36.77 -20.44 -18.11
CA MET A 1 35.75 -21.39 -18.61
C MET A 1 35.60 -22.50 -17.59
N ARG A 2 34.45 -22.61 -16.91
CA ARG A 2 34.10 -23.81 -16.13
C ARG A 2 32.60 -24.04 -16.27
N ARG A 3 32.27 -25.19 -16.83
CA ARG A 3 30.95 -25.62 -17.29
C ARG A 3 30.15 -26.26 -16.14
N THR A 4 28.83 -26.08 -16.22
CA THR A 4 27.73 -27.00 -15.84
C THR A 4 27.62 -27.36 -14.36
N THR A 5 26.45 -27.32 -13.73
CA THR A 5 25.34 -28.25 -14.01
C THR A 5 24.01 -27.69 -13.50
N HIS A 6 23.00 -27.67 -14.37
CA HIS A 6 21.60 -27.38 -14.02
C HIS A 6 20.99 -28.57 -13.30
N HIS A 7 20.39 -28.38 -12.12
CA HIS A 7 19.41 -29.31 -11.56
C HIS A 7 18.09 -28.55 -11.33
N ARG A 8 17.18 -28.72 -12.29
CA ARG A 8 15.76 -28.40 -12.15
C ARG A 8 15.12 -29.54 -11.35
N ILE A 9 14.63 -29.26 -10.16
CA ILE A 9 13.75 -30.17 -9.42
C ILE A 9 12.36 -29.56 -9.46
N LEU A 10 11.50 -30.14 -10.31
CA LEU A 10 10.06 -29.90 -10.33
C LEU A 10 9.45 -30.80 -9.25
N ALA A 11 8.94 -30.19 -8.17
CA ALA A 11 8.11 -30.89 -7.19
C ALA A 11 6.63 -30.64 -7.53
N LEU A 12 5.95 -31.68 -7.98
CA LEU A 12 4.49 -31.73 -8.14
C LEU A 12 3.87 -31.94 -6.75
N THR A 13 3.17 -30.93 -6.22
CA THR A 13 2.34 -31.09 -5.02
C THR A 13 0.88 -31.23 -5.42
N ALA A 14 0.33 -32.44 -5.28
CA ALA A 14 -1.09 -32.71 -5.43
C ALA A 14 -1.85 -32.23 -4.17
N LEU A 15 -2.89 -31.42 -4.37
CA LEU A 15 -3.82 -30.97 -3.31
C LEU A 15 -5.09 -31.82 -3.35
N PRO A 16 -5.46 -32.55 -2.28
CA PRO A 16 -6.81 -33.07 -2.13
C PRO A 16 -7.76 -31.96 -1.64
N LEU A 17 -8.77 -31.61 -2.44
CA LEU A 17 -9.97 -30.91 -1.98
C LEU A 17 -10.90 -31.91 -1.32
N LEU A 18 -11.32 -31.65 -0.08
CA LEU A 18 -12.56 -32.14 0.53
C LEU A 18 -12.78 -31.41 1.85
N LEU A 19 -13.92 -30.72 2.00
CA LEU A 19 -14.90 -30.94 3.06
C LEU A 19 -15.95 -29.82 3.02
N ALA A 20 -17.14 -30.20 2.56
CA ALA A 20 -18.37 -29.46 2.74
C ALA A 20 -18.74 -29.44 4.23
N GLY A 21 -19.08 -28.27 4.76
CA GLY A 21 -19.68 -28.08 6.07
C GLY A 21 -21.01 -27.35 5.92
N CYS A 22 -22.08 -28.10 5.74
CA CYS A 22 -23.46 -27.64 5.90
C CYS A 22 -23.82 -27.82 7.38
N GLY A 23 -24.23 -26.75 8.06
CA GLY A 23 -24.69 -26.79 9.45
C GLY A 23 -25.91 -25.90 9.62
N THR A 24 -27.08 -26.52 9.66
CA THR A 24 -28.36 -25.93 10.05
C THR A 24 -28.59 -26.17 11.54
N GLN A 25 -29.16 -25.19 12.27
CA GLN A 25 -30.40 -25.34 13.07
C GLN A 25 -30.49 -24.40 14.29
N SER A 26 -31.51 -23.55 14.21
CA SER A 26 -32.47 -23.01 15.19
C SER A 26 -32.10 -22.78 16.67
N GLY A 27 -32.48 -21.59 17.13
CA GLY A 27 -33.38 -21.47 18.27
C GLY A 27 -33.13 -20.29 19.20
N GLY A 28 -34.18 -19.51 19.48
CA GLY A 28 -34.39 -18.91 20.80
C GLY A 28 -34.39 -17.39 20.87
N ASP A 29 -35.60 -16.84 20.94
CA ASP A 29 -35.95 -15.45 21.22
C ASP A 29 -35.40 -14.90 22.54
N ALA A 30 -35.28 -13.56 22.58
CA ALA A 30 -35.82 -12.65 23.60
C ALA A 30 -34.81 -11.60 24.13
N GLY A 31 -35.13 -10.33 23.83
CA GLY A 31 -35.18 -9.26 24.83
C GLY A 31 -33.88 -8.84 25.50
N GLY A 32 -33.22 -7.82 24.94
CA GLY A 32 -32.16 -7.08 25.62
C GLY A 32 -31.95 -5.73 24.96
N SER A 33 -32.84 -4.77 25.25
CA SER A 33 -32.61 -3.36 24.94
C SER A 33 -31.40 -2.86 25.74
N GLY A 34 -30.26 -2.83 25.07
CA GLY A 34 -29.02 -2.29 25.59
C GLY A 34 -28.16 -1.95 24.38
N THR A 35 -28.31 -0.74 23.87
CA THR A 35 -27.38 -0.15 22.89
C THR A 35 -26.05 0.08 23.59
N VAL A 36 -25.32 -0.99 23.87
CA VAL A 36 -23.91 -0.92 24.24
C VAL A 36 -23.19 -0.87 22.90
N SER A 37 -22.99 0.35 22.41
CA SER A 37 -22.12 0.58 21.26
C SER A 37 -20.74 0.03 21.67
N PRO A 38 -20.22 -1.05 21.07
CA PRO A 38 -18.85 -1.44 21.34
C PRO A 38 -18.00 -0.27 20.89
N SER A 39 -17.30 0.37 21.84
CA SER A 39 -16.22 1.26 21.46
C SER A 39 -15.28 0.44 20.57
N PRO A 40 -14.91 0.90 19.38
CA PRO A 40 -13.94 0.19 18.57
C PRO A 40 -12.64 0.17 19.37
N THR A 41 -12.37 -0.93 20.05
CA THR A 41 -11.00 -1.34 20.34
C THR A 41 -10.35 -1.42 18.96
N THR A 42 -9.50 -0.45 18.64
CA THR A 42 -8.69 -0.46 17.43
C THR A 42 -7.67 -1.58 17.57
N SER A 43 -8.13 -2.82 17.41
CA SER A 43 -7.27 -3.84 16.86
C SER A 43 -6.84 -3.29 15.50
N HIS A 44 -5.52 -3.25 15.25
CA HIS A 44 -4.93 -2.92 13.95
C HIS A 44 -5.26 -4.02 12.90
N GLN A 45 -6.48 -4.56 12.94
CA GLN A 45 -6.97 -5.59 12.03
C GLN A 45 -7.29 -4.93 10.69
N GLY A 46 -6.24 -4.70 9.89
CA GLY A 46 -6.38 -4.24 8.51
C GLY A 46 -5.24 -3.39 7.95
N CYS A 47 -4.19 -3.12 8.72
CA CYS A 47 -3.04 -2.34 8.27
C CYS A 47 -1.72 -2.98 8.72
N ASP A 48 -0.68 -2.85 7.90
CA ASP A 48 0.68 -3.21 8.25
C ASP A 48 1.38 -2.04 8.97
N THR A 49 2.46 -2.29 9.69
CA THR A 49 3.30 -1.18 10.19
C THR A 49 4.00 -0.51 9.01
N ALA A 50 3.95 0.82 8.92
CA ALA A 50 4.66 1.54 7.86
C ALA A 50 6.17 1.23 7.92
N PRO A 51 6.82 0.86 6.79
CA PRO A 51 8.28 0.77 6.73
C PRO A 51 8.90 2.16 6.93
N ALA A 52 10.23 2.19 7.06
CA ALA A 52 10.97 3.45 7.21
C ALA A 52 10.79 4.39 6.01
N GLU A 53 10.63 3.82 4.82
CA GLU A 53 10.38 4.52 3.57
C GLU A 53 9.52 3.65 2.65
N LEU A 54 8.53 4.26 2.01
CA LEU A 54 7.70 3.62 0.99
C LEU A 54 8.33 3.76 -0.40
N ASP A 55 8.15 2.75 -1.23
CA ASP A 55 8.58 2.71 -2.62
C ASP A 55 7.47 2.26 -3.57
N ALA A 56 7.83 2.02 -4.83
CA ALA A 56 6.88 1.63 -5.88
C ALA A 56 6.23 0.25 -5.65
N ALA A 57 6.84 -0.64 -4.86
CA ALA A 57 6.32 -1.97 -4.53
C ALA A 57 5.19 -1.91 -3.49
N ASP A 58 5.10 -0.83 -2.72
CA ASP A 58 4.07 -0.63 -1.69
C ASP A 58 2.66 -0.36 -2.25
N THR A 59 2.49 -0.34 -3.56
CA THR A 59 1.18 -0.09 -4.16
C THR A 59 0.14 -1.11 -3.68
N GLY A 60 -1.05 -0.62 -3.32
CA GLY A 60 -2.16 -1.41 -2.79
C GLY A 60 -2.08 -1.69 -1.29
N HIS A 61 -0.99 -1.33 -0.60
CA HIS A 61 -0.86 -1.55 0.84
C HIS A 61 -1.62 -0.50 1.68
N THR A 62 -2.01 -0.93 2.88
CA THR A 62 -2.55 -0.05 3.93
C THR A 62 -1.61 -0.08 5.12
N TYR A 63 -1.11 1.10 5.53
CA TYR A 63 -0.15 1.23 6.60
C TYR A 63 -0.72 1.99 7.80
N CYS A 64 -0.41 1.51 9.00
CA CYS A 64 -0.69 2.21 10.24
C CYS A 64 0.48 3.09 10.65
N LEU A 65 0.15 4.31 11.05
CA LEU A 65 1.10 5.31 11.53
C LEU A 65 0.53 6.02 12.76
N THR A 66 1.27 6.04 13.85
CA THR A 66 0.84 6.76 15.06
C THR A 66 1.06 8.27 14.88
N ALA A 67 0.16 9.10 15.43
CA ALA A 67 0.36 10.55 15.50
C ALA A 67 1.73 10.88 16.14
N GLY A 68 2.45 11.82 15.54
CA GLY A 68 3.86 12.12 15.85
C GLY A 68 4.87 11.36 14.98
N GLY A 69 4.45 10.27 14.33
CA GLY A 69 5.27 9.52 13.37
C GLY A 69 5.56 10.29 12.09
N VAL A 70 6.55 9.82 11.34
CA VAL A 70 6.96 10.38 10.04
C VAL A 70 6.86 9.29 8.99
N LEU A 71 6.23 9.63 7.86
CA LEU A 71 6.18 8.81 6.67
C LEU A 71 7.10 9.42 5.61
N ARG A 72 7.98 8.61 5.03
CA ARG A 72 8.79 8.99 3.88
C ARG A 72 8.42 8.10 2.72
N LEU A 73 8.50 8.65 1.51
CA LEU A 73 8.35 7.86 0.30
C LEU A 73 9.24 8.40 -0.81
N THR A 74 9.77 7.50 -1.61
CA THR A 74 10.48 7.82 -2.84
C THR A 74 10.04 6.83 -3.92
N LEU A 75 9.51 7.37 -5.01
CA LEU A 75 9.15 6.61 -6.19
C LEU A 75 10.23 6.83 -7.25
N ASP A 76 11.08 5.81 -7.41
CA ASP A 76 12.17 5.86 -8.38
C ASP A 76 11.62 5.85 -9.81
N GLY A 77 11.93 6.92 -10.52
CA GLY A 77 11.53 7.14 -11.90
C GLY A 77 12.74 7.32 -12.82
N THR A 78 12.45 7.67 -14.06
CA THR A 78 13.48 8.10 -15.01
C THR A 78 12.92 9.22 -15.86
N ALA A 79 13.79 10.00 -16.52
CA ALA A 79 13.35 11.02 -17.47
C ALA A 79 12.41 10.45 -18.58
N SER A 80 12.59 9.18 -18.94
CA SER A 80 11.76 8.50 -19.95
C SER A 80 10.46 7.91 -19.39
N ARG A 81 10.37 7.71 -18.07
CA ARG A 81 9.21 7.17 -17.35
C ARG A 81 9.08 7.88 -16.00
N PRO A 82 8.72 9.16 -16.00
CA PRO A 82 8.66 9.93 -14.78
C PRO A 82 7.42 9.55 -13.97
N TRP A 83 7.54 9.55 -12.64
CA TRP A 83 6.40 9.59 -11.75
C TRP A 83 5.80 11.00 -11.72
N THR A 84 4.48 11.07 -11.59
CA THR A 84 3.80 12.32 -11.23
C THR A 84 4.11 12.68 -9.77
N PRO A 85 4.01 13.96 -9.38
CA PRO A 85 4.03 14.32 -7.97
C PRO A 85 2.99 13.53 -7.17
N VAL A 86 3.35 13.11 -5.95
CA VAL A 86 2.42 12.38 -5.10
C VAL A 86 1.28 13.29 -4.66
N LYS A 87 0.05 12.84 -4.91
CA LYS A 87 -1.17 13.50 -4.46
C LYS A 87 -1.63 12.89 -3.15
N VAL A 88 -2.11 13.76 -2.27
CA VAL A 88 -2.62 13.41 -0.94
C VAL A 88 -4.07 13.80 -0.86
N SER A 89 -4.92 12.89 -0.37
CA SER A 89 -6.31 13.18 -0.01
C SER A 89 -6.65 12.57 1.34
N GLY A 90 -7.59 13.19 2.07
CA GLY A 90 -7.92 12.79 3.44
C GLY A 90 -7.28 13.70 4.50
N THR A 91 -7.23 13.23 5.73
CA THR A 91 -6.75 14.00 6.89
C THR A 91 -5.83 13.18 7.78
N GLY A 92 -4.91 13.84 8.48
CA GLY A 92 -4.01 13.22 9.44
C GLY A 92 -2.53 13.28 9.09
N LEU A 93 -2.21 13.59 7.83
CA LEU A 93 -0.83 13.85 7.38
C LEU A 93 -0.65 15.33 7.02
N GLU A 94 0.47 15.90 7.44
CA GLU A 94 0.95 17.22 7.04
C GLU A 94 2.24 17.08 6.25
N ALA A 95 2.35 17.78 5.11
CA ALA A 95 3.55 17.74 4.28
C ALA A 95 4.76 18.35 5.00
N THR A 96 5.92 17.71 4.85
CA THR A 96 7.19 18.15 5.41
C THR A 96 8.28 18.07 4.34
N ASN A 97 9.46 18.59 4.64
CA ASN A 97 10.60 18.51 3.72
C ASN A 97 11.05 17.04 3.57
N SER A 98 11.07 16.54 2.33
CA SER A 98 11.52 15.16 2.03
C SER A 98 13.00 14.95 2.31
N GLY A 99 13.82 16.00 2.35
CA GLY A 99 15.24 15.93 2.72
C GLY A 99 16.12 15.20 1.69
N VAL A 100 15.58 14.91 0.50
CA VAL A 100 16.27 14.19 -0.57
C VAL A 100 16.39 15.05 -1.82
N VAL A 101 17.50 14.88 -2.55
CA VAL A 101 17.69 15.49 -3.87
C VAL A 101 16.87 14.71 -4.88
N LEU A 102 15.93 15.35 -5.56
CA LEU A 102 15.11 14.73 -6.60
C LEU A 102 15.92 14.56 -7.89
N GLN A 103 16.08 13.32 -8.37
CA GLN A 103 16.54 13.12 -9.74
C GLN A 103 15.40 13.34 -10.74
N ALA A 104 15.75 13.58 -12.00
CA ALA A 104 14.77 13.82 -13.04
C ALA A 104 13.89 12.58 -13.27
N GLY A 105 12.62 12.70 -12.89
CA GLY A 105 11.60 11.67 -13.06
C GLY A 105 11.18 10.98 -11.77
N ASP A 106 11.87 11.21 -10.66
CA ASP A 106 11.47 10.70 -9.34
C ASP A 106 10.30 11.51 -8.77
N ALA A 107 9.58 10.89 -7.84
CA ALA A 107 8.65 11.59 -6.96
C ALA A 107 8.96 11.23 -5.50
N SER A 108 9.33 12.21 -4.69
CA SER A 108 9.54 12.02 -3.25
C SER A 108 8.64 12.94 -2.43
N SER A 109 8.24 12.48 -1.26
CA SER A 109 7.46 13.25 -0.29
C SER A 109 7.76 12.76 1.13
N ALA A 110 7.63 13.64 2.11
CA ALA A 110 7.63 13.27 3.51
C ALA A 110 6.46 13.91 4.22
N PHE A 111 5.86 13.18 5.16
CA PHE A 111 4.71 13.62 5.91
C PHE A 111 4.92 13.40 7.40
N LYS A 112 4.40 14.30 8.22
CA LYS A 112 4.22 14.09 9.65
C LYS A 112 2.78 13.68 9.92
N ALA A 113 2.59 12.66 10.74
CA ALA A 113 1.28 12.32 11.27
C ALA A 113 0.89 13.31 12.37
N VAL A 114 -0.15 14.11 12.15
CA VAL A 114 -0.54 15.21 13.06
C VAL A 114 -1.87 14.97 13.77
N SER A 115 -2.74 14.14 13.20
CA SER A 115 -4.03 13.79 13.80
C SER A 115 -4.48 12.43 13.31
N ALA A 116 -5.35 11.76 14.07
CA ALA A 116 -5.97 10.54 13.59
C ALA A 116 -6.80 10.80 12.32
N GLY A 117 -6.83 9.83 11.41
CA GLY A 117 -7.52 9.95 10.13
C GLY A 117 -7.05 8.91 9.12
N THR A 118 -7.68 8.91 7.95
CA THR A 118 -7.28 8.05 6.82
C THR A 118 -6.83 8.94 5.67
N VAL A 119 -5.67 8.62 5.11
CA VAL A 119 -5.07 9.36 4.01
C VAL A 119 -4.81 8.42 2.84
N HIS A 120 -5.12 8.87 1.63
CA HIS A 120 -4.78 8.18 0.40
C HIS A 120 -3.67 8.94 -0.32
N LEU A 121 -2.60 8.21 -0.63
CA LEU A 121 -1.47 8.68 -1.41
C LEU A 121 -1.56 8.05 -2.80
N THR A 122 -1.42 8.87 -3.84
CA THR A 122 -1.51 8.38 -5.22
C THR A 122 -0.44 9.02 -6.10
N SER A 123 0.03 8.25 -7.07
CA SER A 123 0.88 8.71 -8.17
C SER A 123 0.69 7.81 -9.38
N SER A 124 1.19 8.24 -10.54
CA SER A 124 1.21 7.42 -11.74
C SER A 124 2.44 7.70 -12.59
N ARG A 125 2.76 6.76 -13.48
CA ARG A 125 3.80 6.92 -14.50
C ARG A 125 3.45 6.20 -15.79
N PRO A 126 4.05 6.56 -16.94
CA PRO A 126 3.94 5.76 -18.15
C PRO A 126 4.41 4.31 -17.93
N LEU A 127 3.69 3.32 -18.45
CA LEU A 127 4.10 1.91 -18.38
C LEU A 127 5.31 1.64 -19.29
N CYS A 128 5.34 2.27 -20.46
CA CYS A 128 6.45 2.22 -21.41
C CYS A 128 7.19 3.56 -21.44
N ALA A 129 8.47 3.53 -21.85
CA ALA A 129 9.24 4.75 -22.07
C ALA A 129 8.54 5.70 -23.04
N THR A 130 8.60 6.99 -22.74
CA THR A 130 8.12 8.08 -23.59
C THR A 130 9.31 8.82 -24.17
N ALA A 131 9.37 8.88 -25.50
CA ALA A 131 10.37 9.67 -26.22
C ALA A 131 9.75 10.27 -27.49
N PRO A 132 10.16 11.48 -27.91
CA PRO A 132 9.68 12.08 -29.15
C PRO A 132 9.92 11.18 -30.37
N GLY A 133 8.92 11.08 -31.25
CA GLY A 133 9.01 10.29 -32.49
C GLY A 133 9.11 8.77 -32.26
N LYS A 134 8.76 8.28 -31.07
CA LYS A 134 8.70 6.84 -30.76
C LYS A 134 7.26 6.43 -30.45
N VAL A 135 6.87 5.27 -30.94
CA VAL A 135 5.60 4.64 -30.57
C VAL A 135 5.74 4.17 -29.12
N SER A 136 4.74 4.49 -28.29
CA SER A 136 4.65 4.06 -26.89
C SER A 136 3.32 3.34 -26.68
N CYS A 137 3.30 2.37 -25.76
CA CYS A 137 2.13 1.53 -25.49
C CYS A 137 0.93 2.29 -24.90
N LYS A 138 1.07 3.59 -24.57
CA LYS A 138 0.05 4.47 -23.95
C LYS A 138 -0.55 3.96 -22.63
N GLY A 139 -0.04 2.85 -22.08
CA GLY A 139 -0.42 2.35 -20.76
C GLY A 139 0.15 3.23 -19.64
N ILE A 140 -0.57 3.26 -18.52
CA ILE A 140 -0.20 3.94 -17.28
C ILE A 140 -0.05 2.90 -16.18
N GLN A 141 0.98 3.05 -15.36
CA GLN A 141 1.13 2.36 -14.09
C GLN A 141 0.64 3.31 -12.99
N GLU A 142 -0.35 2.87 -12.22
CA GLU A 142 -0.82 3.56 -11.03
C GLU A 142 -0.04 3.08 -9.79
N TRP A 143 0.09 3.96 -8.82
CA TRP A 143 0.61 3.66 -7.49
C TRP A 143 -0.34 4.27 -6.46
N THR A 144 -0.75 3.46 -5.49
CA THR A 144 -1.68 3.90 -4.44
C THR A 144 -1.29 3.30 -3.08
N VAL A 145 -1.35 4.10 -2.03
CA VAL A 145 -1.16 3.64 -0.64
C VAL A 145 -2.23 4.27 0.24
N THR A 146 -2.76 3.51 1.19
CA THR A 146 -3.63 4.04 2.24
C THR A 146 -2.86 4.12 3.55
N VAL A 147 -2.94 5.24 4.25
CA VAL A 147 -2.31 5.46 5.55
C VAL A 147 -3.41 5.68 6.58
N LEU A 148 -3.50 4.80 7.56
CA LEU A 148 -4.36 4.94 8.72
C LEU A 148 -3.55 5.57 9.85
N VAL A 149 -3.84 6.84 10.16
CA VAL A 149 -3.23 7.55 11.27
C VAL A 149 -4.03 7.29 12.55
N THR A 150 -3.38 6.74 13.57
CA THR A 150 -3.99 6.51 14.89
C THR A 150 -3.57 7.58 15.88
N LYS A 151 -4.31 7.70 16.99
CA LYS A 151 -3.87 8.53 18.12
C LYS A 151 -2.57 7.96 18.72
N ALA A 152 -1.77 8.85 19.29
CA ALA A 152 -0.60 8.52 20.10
C ALA A 152 -1.00 7.87 21.43
#